data_AF-A0A0W0ZIJ0-F1
#
_entry.id   AF-A0A0W0ZIJ0-F1
#
_cell.length_a   1.000
_cell.length_b   1.000
_cell.length_c   1.000
_cell.angle_alpha   90.00
_cell.angle_beta   90.00
_cell.angle_gamma   90.00
#
_symmetry.space_group_name_H-M   'P 1'
#
loop_
_entity.id
_entity.type
_entity.pdbx_description
1 polymer ?
#
loop_
_entity_poly.entity_id
_entity_poly.type
_entity_poly.pdbx_seq_one_letter_code
_entity_poly.pdbx_strand_id
1 'polypeptide(L)'
;MKNVFKIILLAVAVFSFPISSLASVSNESLIEKNYFQFTIPKYQTSRQSGQTVNIYVRYAYKKNLSINQYPDYRVLRTAVLKYMEPSEEFPAEVFWEILAPAMGRDLMKDFPLDGVSIQLEVLDNQNPDSFEPGDHGPTYTVGDIEPLHVIH
;
A
#
# COMPACT_ATOMS: atom_id res chain seq x y z
N MET A 1 -80.12 -4.70 -12.82
CA MET A 1 -79.15 -4.16 -13.80
C MET A 1 -78.15 -3.29 -13.07
N LYS A 2 -76.86 -3.65 -13.18
CA LYS A 2 -75.65 -2.81 -13.10
C LYS A 2 -75.38 -1.93 -11.87
N ASN A 3 -74.47 -2.43 -11.04
CA ASN A 3 -73.29 -1.73 -10.49
C ASN A 3 -73.35 -0.21 -10.28
N VAL A 4 -73.66 0.24 -9.07
CA VAL A 4 -73.02 1.39 -8.39
C VAL A 4 -73.57 1.37 -6.95
N PHE A 5 -72.84 1.16 -5.85
CA PHE A 5 -71.79 2.00 -5.28
C PHE A 5 -71.15 1.17 -4.16
N LYS A 6 -70.04 0.48 -4.44
CA LYS A 6 -69.17 -0.13 -3.42
C LYS A 6 -68.27 0.96 -2.84
N ILE A 7 -68.76 1.82 -1.95
CA ILE A 7 -67.89 2.72 -1.17
C ILE A 7 -68.53 2.93 0.21
N ILE A 8 -68.50 1.90 1.06
CA ILE A 8 -68.78 2.06 2.49
C ILE A 8 -67.82 1.15 3.27
N LEU A 9 -67.07 1.80 4.15
CA LEU A 9 -66.30 1.26 5.28
C LEU A 9 -65.22 0.22 5.00
N LEU A 10 -63.96 0.66 5.08
CA LEU A 10 -63.01 -0.04 5.95
C LEU A 10 -61.91 0.91 6.44
N ALA A 11 -62.19 1.55 7.57
CA ALA A 11 -61.17 2.08 8.47
C ALA A 11 -60.44 0.88 9.06
N VAL A 12 -59.23 0.57 8.57
CA VAL A 12 -58.35 -0.44 9.19
C VAL A 12 -56.97 0.15 9.37
N ALA A 13 -56.69 0.37 10.65
CA ALA A 13 -55.42 0.19 11.33
C ALA A 13 -54.20 0.81 10.66
N VAL A 14 -53.81 1.95 11.24
CA VAL A 14 -52.41 2.35 11.41
C VAL A 14 -51.66 1.16 12.01
N PHE A 15 -51.07 0.32 11.15
CA PHE A 15 -50.02 -0.59 11.58
C PHE A 15 -48.77 0.24 11.80
N SER A 16 -48.60 0.67 13.04
CA SER A 16 -47.31 1.01 13.62
C SER A 16 -46.41 -0.21 13.52
N PHE A 17 -45.79 -0.42 12.36
CA PHE A 17 -44.64 -1.31 12.27
C PHE A 17 -43.54 -0.64 13.08
N PRO A 18 -43.03 -1.26 14.17
CA PRO A 18 -41.72 -0.88 14.62
C PRO A 18 -40.81 -1.24 13.46
N ILE A 19 -40.25 -0.23 12.80
CA ILE A 19 -39.03 -0.42 12.03
C ILE A 19 -38.00 -0.78 13.09
N SER A 20 -37.92 -2.07 13.40
CA SER A 20 -36.83 -2.66 14.13
C SER A 20 -35.64 -2.52 13.20
N SER A 21 -35.03 -1.34 13.22
CA SER A 21 -33.69 -1.12 12.73
C SER A 21 -32.79 -1.99 13.59
N LEU A 22 -32.71 -3.27 13.23
CA LEU A 22 -31.57 -4.09 13.58
C LEU A 22 -30.43 -3.49 12.76
N ALA A 23 -29.85 -2.40 13.28
CA ALA A 23 -28.48 -2.09 12.96
C ALA A 23 -27.72 -3.34 13.44
N SER A 24 -27.41 -4.24 12.51
CA SER A 24 -26.27 -5.09 12.73
C SER A 24 -25.14 -4.10 12.91
N VAL A 25 -24.77 -3.85 14.16
CA VAL A 25 -23.41 -3.45 14.47
C VAL A 25 -22.63 -4.61 13.88
N SER A 26 -22.21 -4.47 12.62
CA SER A 26 -21.07 -5.21 12.15
C SER A 26 -20.05 -4.92 13.22
N ASN A 27 -19.76 -5.94 14.01
CA ASN A 27 -18.55 -5.97 14.79
C ASN A 27 -17.49 -5.96 13.69
N GLU A 28 -17.19 -4.78 13.15
CA GLU A 28 -15.93 -4.52 12.48
C GLU A 28 -14.95 -4.92 13.56
N SER A 29 -14.51 -6.17 13.50
CA SER A 29 -13.35 -6.61 14.25
C SER A 29 -12.35 -5.51 14.00
N LEU A 30 -11.98 -4.76 15.03
CA LEU A 30 -10.95 -3.73 14.95
C LEU A 30 -9.83 -4.34 14.13
N ILE A 31 -9.68 -3.89 12.87
CA ILE A 31 -8.69 -4.48 11.97
C ILE A 31 -7.37 -3.97 12.51
N GLU A 32 -6.79 -4.72 13.43
CA GLU A 32 -5.48 -4.42 13.97
C GLU A 32 -4.48 -4.58 12.84
N LYS A 33 -3.89 -3.45 12.44
CA LYS A 33 -2.84 -3.39 11.43
C LYS A 33 -1.54 -3.00 12.11
N ASN A 34 -0.57 -3.91 12.13
CA ASN A 34 0.74 -3.69 12.72
C ASN A 34 1.71 -3.24 11.63
N TYR A 35 1.87 -1.92 11.51
CA TYR A 35 2.75 -1.29 10.52
C TYR A 35 4.13 -0.99 11.10
N PHE A 36 5.15 -1.21 10.28
CA PHE A 36 6.48 -0.67 10.51
C PHE A 36 6.93 0.12 9.28
N GLN A 37 7.67 1.20 9.49
CA GLN A 37 8.20 2.02 8.42
C GLN A 37 9.66 2.36 8.69
N PHE A 38 10.49 2.31 7.65
CA PHE A 38 11.85 2.83 7.67
C PHE A 38 12.14 3.67 6.42
N THR A 39 13.18 4.49 6.53
CA THR A 39 13.65 5.37 5.47
C THR A 39 15.15 5.22 5.29
N ILE A 40 15.61 5.31 4.05
CA ILE A 40 17.02 5.44 3.69
C ILE A 40 17.16 6.77 2.93
N PRO A 41 17.52 7.86 3.62
CA PRO A 41 17.62 9.17 2.97
C PRO A 41 18.91 9.27 2.16
N LYS A 42 18.83 9.97 1.03
CA LYS A 42 19.97 10.38 0.19
C LYS A 42 20.93 9.24 -0.13
N TYR A 43 20.39 8.07 -0.50
CA TYR A 43 21.21 6.96 -0.96
C TYR A 43 21.82 7.32 -2.32
N GLN A 44 23.14 7.26 -2.42
CA GLN A 44 23.86 7.47 -3.68
C GLN A 44 24.05 6.13 -4.36
N THR A 45 23.54 6.01 -5.57
CA THR A 45 23.61 4.79 -6.39
C THR A 45 24.52 5.00 -7.59
N SER A 46 25.11 3.92 -8.10
CA SER A 46 25.81 3.95 -9.40
C SER A 46 24.86 3.84 -10.62
N ARG A 47 23.56 3.61 -10.40
CA ARG A 47 22.53 3.58 -11.45
C ARG A 47 22.31 4.96 -12.06
N GLN A 48 21.85 4.97 -13.31
CA GLN A 48 21.41 6.17 -14.04
C GLN A 48 22.30 7.41 -13.83
N SER A 49 23.60 7.24 -14.10
CA SER A 49 24.58 8.33 -14.05
C SER A 49 24.80 8.93 -12.65
N GLY A 50 24.65 8.11 -11.60
CA GLY A 50 25.02 8.47 -10.23
C GLY A 50 23.88 9.08 -9.42
N GLN A 51 22.67 8.54 -9.55
CA GLN A 51 21.48 9.15 -8.95
C GLN A 51 21.51 9.20 -7.41
N THR A 52 20.77 10.15 -6.84
CA THR A 52 20.48 10.20 -5.40
C THR A 52 19.02 9.89 -5.15
N VAL A 53 18.75 8.92 -4.26
CA VAL A 53 17.39 8.42 -4.02
C VAL A 53 17.06 8.46 -2.52
N ASN A 54 15.92 9.05 -2.17
CA ASN A 54 15.27 8.82 -0.88
C ASN A 54 14.36 7.59 -1.00
N ILE A 55 14.54 6.63 -0.11
CA ILE A 55 13.83 5.35 -0.16
C ILE A 55 12.94 5.25 1.08
N TYR A 56 11.64 5.10 0.87
CA TYR A 56 10.65 4.93 1.92
C TYR A 56 10.01 3.55 1.79
N VAL A 57 9.98 2.80 2.90
CA VAL A 57 9.39 1.47 2.93
C VAL A 57 8.49 1.36 4.14
N ARG A 58 7.22 1.07 3.91
CA ARG A 58 6.22 0.74 4.93
C ARG A 58 5.72 -0.65 4.67
N TYR A 59 5.54 -1.43 5.71
CA TYR A 59 4.98 -2.77 5.58
C TYR A 59 4.10 -3.13 6.76
N ALA A 60 3.14 -4.01 6.51
CA ALA A 60 2.24 -4.58 7.48
C ALA A 60 2.64 -6.03 7.73
N TYR A 61 2.78 -6.42 9.00
CA TYR A 61 3.00 -7.83 9.34
C TYR A 61 1.72 -8.64 9.15
N LYS A 62 1.88 -9.94 8.85
CA LYS A 62 0.78 -10.90 8.95
C LYS A 62 0.22 -10.92 10.37
N LYS A 63 -1.07 -11.24 10.49
CA LYS A 63 -1.74 -11.37 11.78
C LYS A 63 -1.23 -12.61 12.53
N ASN A 64 -1.30 -12.56 13.86
CA ASN A 64 -1.00 -13.69 14.76
C ASN A 64 0.42 -14.25 14.65
N LEU A 65 1.41 -13.43 14.28
CA LEU A 65 2.81 -13.84 14.33
C LEU A 65 3.27 -14.04 15.78
N SER A 66 3.99 -15.14 16.03
CA SER A 66 4.72 -15.32 17.28
C SER A 66 5.92 -14.36 17.32
N ILE A 67 6.40 -14.02 18.53
CA ILE A 67 7.46 -13.01 18.73
C ILE A 67 8.71 -13.30 17.89
N ASN A 68 9.08 -14.56 17.74
CA ASN A 68 10.25 -15.01 16.96
C ASN A 68 10.04 -14.98 15.43
N GLN A 69 8.84 -14.69 14.94
CA GLN A 69 8.54 -14.55 13.51
C GLN A 69 8.63 -13.12 13.01
N TYR A 70 8.77 -12.14 13.91
CA TYR A 70 9.03 -10.76 13.53
C TYR A 70 10.48 -10.65 13.01
N PRO A 71 10.70 -10.37 11.72
CA PRO A 71 12.03 -10.23 11.17
C PRO A 71 12.71 -8.98 11.74
N ASP A 72 14.03 -9.04 11.87
CA ASP A 72 14.84 -7.85 12.08
C ASP A 72 14.72 -6.93 10.85
N TYR A 73 14.24 -5.71 11.05
CA TYR A 73 14.03 -4.75 9.96
C TYR A 73 15.31 -4.46 9.17
N ARG A 74 16.50 -4.64 9.77
CA ARG A 74 17.78 -4.48 9.09
C ARG A 74 17.94 -5.46 7.93
N VAL A 75 17.35 -6.66 8.04
CA VAL A 75 17.35 -7.67 6.96
C VAL A 75 16.47 -7.22 5.80
N LEU A 76 15.30 -6.64 6.08
CA LEU A 76 14.42 -6.05 5.05
C LEU A 76 15.10 -4.86 4.37
N ARG A 77 15.74 -3.99 5.15
CA ARG A 77 16.55 -2.88 4.63
C ARG A 77 17.64 -3.36 3.69
N THR A 78 18.36 -4.43 4.05
CA THR A 78 19.38 -5.02 3.18
C THR A 78 18.77 -5.61 1.90
N ALA A 79 17.60 -6.24 1.97
CA ALA A 79 16.91 -6.75 0.78
C ALA A 79 16.54 -5.63 -0.20
N VAL A 80 16.03 -4.50 0.31
CA VAL A 80 15.72 -3.31 -0.51
C VAL A 80 16.98 -2.73 -1.16
N LEU A 81 18.08 -2.63 -0.42
CA LEU A 81 19.34 -2.08 -0.94
C LEU A 81 19.95 -2.89 -2.09
N LYS A 82 19.61 -4.18 -2.24
CA LYS A 82 20.07 -5.00 -3.38
C LYS A 82 19.65 -4.43 -4.73
N TYR A 83 18.54 -3.69 -4.78
CA TYR A 83 18.02 -3.09 -5.99
C TYR A 83 18.62 -1.71 -6.26
N MET A 84 19.32 -1.13 -5.28
CA MET A 84 19.89 0.20 -5.42
C MET A 84 21.22 0.21 -6.14
N GLU A 85 21.86 -0.93 -6.39
CA GLU A 85 23.04 -1.01 -7.27
C GLU A 85 22.75 -1.89 -8.49
N PRO A 86 23.35 -1.61 -9.67
CA PRO A 86 23.22 -2.44 -10.86
C PRO A 86 23.57 -3.90 -10.59
N SER A 87 22.85 -4.81 -11.23
CA SER A 87 23.12 -6.24 -11.22
C SER A 87 22.90 -6.84 -12.60
N GLU A 88 23.26 -8.11 -12.79
CA GLU A 88 22.98 -8.82 -14.06
C GLU A 88 21.47 -8.89 -14.36
N GLU A 89 20.63 -9.07 -13.32
CA GLU A 89 19.17 -9.10 -13.45
C GLU A 89 18.58 -7.70 -13.66
N PHE A 90 19.14 -6.69 -13.00
CA PHE A 90 18.70 -5.31 -13.08
C PHE A 90 19.86 -4.38 -13.47
N PRO A 91 20.17 -4.27 -14.78
CA PRO A 91 21.19 -3.35 -15.30
C PRO A 91 20.95 -1.87 -14.91
N ALA A 92 21.95 -1.02 -15.12
CA ALA A 92 21.97 0.37 -14.62
C ALA A 92 20.88 1.27 -15.23
N GLU A 93 20.40 0.93 -16.41
CA GLU A 93 19.38 1.61 -17.21
C GLU A 93 17.94 1.20 -16.85
N VAL A 94 17.75 0.23 -15.96
CA VAL A 94 16.42 -0.22 -15.55
C VAL A 94 15.68 0.90 -14.82
N PHE A 95 14.44 1.15 -15.25
CA PHE A 95 13.55 2.16 -14.68
C PHE A 95 13.14 1.87 -13.24
N TRP A 96 12.95 2.94 -12.45
CA TRP A 96 12.52 2.86 -11.05
C TRP A 96 11.18 2.15 -10.90
N GLU A 97 10.26 2.35 -11.85
CA GLU A 97 8.94 1.72 -11.94
C GLU A 97 9.03 0.20 -12.11
N ILE A 98 10.17 -0.34 -12.53
CA ILE A 98 10.43 -1.78 -12.58
C ILE A 98 11.03 -2.25 -11.24
N LEU A 99 11.95 -1.47 -10.68
CA LEU A 99 12.63 -1.80 -9.44
C LEU A 99 11.67 -1.82 -8.23
N ALA A 100 10.81 -0.81 -8.06
CA ALA A 100 9.92 -0.74 -6.89
C ALA A 100 8.93 -1.93 -6.79
N PRO A 101 8.27 -2.36 -7.89
CA PRO A 101 7.48 -3.59 -7.87
C PRO A 101 8.31 -4.85 -7.61
N ALA A 102 9.53 -4.96 -8.14
CA ALA A 102 10.40 -6.10 -7.89
C ALA A 102 10.77 -6.22 -6.41
N MET A 103 11.19 -5.09 -5.80
CA MET A 103 11.43 -4.99 -4.36
C MET A 103 10.21 -5.42 -3.55
N GLY A 104 9.04 -4.87 -3.86
CA GLY A 104 7.82 -5.14 -3.09
C GLY A 104 7.38 -6.61 -3.19
N ARG A 105 7.50 -7.22 -4.37
CA ARG A 105 7.20 -8.65 -4.57
C ARG A 105 8.16 -9.54 -3.78
N ASP A 106 9.47 -9.25 -3.80
CA ASP A 106 10.44 -10.05 -3.07
C ASP A 106 10.29 -9.87 -1.56
N LEU A 107 9.97 -8.67 -1.07
CA LEU A 107 9.63 -8.49 0.34
C LEU A 107 8.39 -9.30 0.76
N MET A 108 7.33 -9.30 -0.05
CA MET A 108 6.13 -10.11 0.22
C MET A 108 6.40 -11.63 0.17
N LYS A 109 7.34 -12.07 -0.65
CA LYS A 109 7.74 -13.47 -0.82
C LYS A 109 8.60 -13.95 0.36
N ASP A 110 9.57 -13.14 0.77
CA ASP A 110 10.64 -13.57 1.68
C ASP A 110 10.32 -13.30 3.17
N PHE A 111 9.34 -12.44 3.46
CA PHE A 111 8.99 -12.02 4.82
C PHE A 111 7.51 -12.26 5.14
N PRO A 112 7.15 -12.43 6.42
CA PRO A 112 5.77 -12.67 6.83
C PRO A 112 4.94 -11.38 6.84
N LEU A 113 4.75 -10.78 5.66
CA LEU A 113 4.07 -9.51 5.45
C LEU A 113 2.67 -9.73 4.86
N ASP A 114 1.73 -8.90 5.29
CA ASP A 114 0.37 -8.83 4.77
C ASP A 114 0.24 -7.76 3.68
N GLY A 115 1.13 -6.76 3.71
CA GLY A 115 1.26 -5.76 2.67
C GLY A 115 2.57 -4.97 2.76
N VAL A 116 2.98 -4.41 1.63
CA VAL A 116 4.17 -3.57 1.47
C VAL A 116 3.83 -2.36 0.61
N SER A 117 4.30 -1.19 1.00
CA SER A 117 4.37 -0.01 0.16
C SER A 117 5.79 0.53 0.12
N ILE A 118 6.28 0.83 -1.08
CA ILE A 118 7.60 1.39 -1.36
C ILE A 118 7.39 2.68 -2.14
N GLN A 119 8.02 3.76 -1.69
CA GLN A 119 8.10 5.00 -2.44
C GLN A 119 9.58 5.31 -2.66
N LEU A 120 9.96 5.51 -3.92
CA LEU A 120 11.28 6.00 -4.32
C LEU A 120 11.12 7.44 -4.76
N GLU A 121 11.91 8.32 -4.18
CA GLU A 121 12.03 9.71 -4.58
C GLU A 121 13.46 9.90 -5.09
N VAL A 122 13.59 9.93 -6.40
CA VAL A 122 14.81 10.16 -7.16
C VAL A 122 14.96 11.67 -7.28
N LEU A 123 16.06 12.18 -6.72
CA LEU A 123 16.32 13.61 -6.69
C LEU A 123 16.89 14.08 -8.02
N ASP A 124 16.63 15.33 -8.34
CA ASP A 124 17.16 15.96 -9.56
C ASP A 124 18.69 15.87 -9.61
N ASN A 125 19.19 15.39 -10.74
CA ASN A 125 20.61 15.23 -11.00
C ASN A 125 21.02 16.16 -12.14
N GLN A 126 21.86 17.13 -11.81
CA GLN A 126 22.36 18.14 -12.76
C GLN A 126 23.32 17.56 -13.82
N ASN A 127 23.63 16.26 -13.76
CA ASN A 127 24.40 15.59 -14.79
C ASN A 127 23.60 15.61 -16.11
N PRO A 128 24.15 16.14 -17.23
CA PRO A 128 23.46 16.15 -18.52
C PRO A 128 23.17 14.74 -19.07
N ASP A 129 23.88 13.72 -18.59
CA ASP A 129 23.63 12.31 -18.91
C ASP A 129 22.61 11.66 -17.97
N SER A 130 21.92 12.42 -17.12
CA SER A 130 20.79 11.95 -16.32
C SER A 130 19.59 11.67 -17.22
N PHE A 131 18.89 10.58 -16.92
CA PHE A 131 17.76 10.11 -17.74
C PHE A 131 16.55 11.06 -17.69
N GLU A 132 16.24 11.59 -16.50
CA GLU A 132 15.00 12.30 -16.24
C GLU A 132 15.27 13.58 -15.41
N PRO A 133 14.68 14.73 -15.79
CA PRO A 133 14.83 15.98 -15.05
C PRO A 133 13.84 16.07 -13.87
N GLY A 134 14.26 16.77 -12.81
CA GLY A 134 13.42 17.06 -11.64
C GLY A 134 13.29 15.89 -10.67
N ASP A 135 12.69 16.17 -9.51
CA ASP A 135 12.40 15.13 -8.52
C ASP A 135 11.24 14.25 -9.00
N HIS A 136 11.45 12.94 -9.03
CA HIS A 136 10.49 11.97 -9.59
C HIS A 136 10.60 10.62 -8.89
N GLY A 137 9.71 9.68 -9.23
CA GLY A 137 9.86 8.29 -8.83
C GLY A 137 8.52 7.62 -8.49
N PRO A 138 8.52 6.28 -8.41
CA PRO A 138 7.32 5.50 -8.19
C PRO A 138 6.93 5.37 -6.72
N THR A 139 5.62 5.27 -6.51
CA THR A 139 5.05 4.55 -5.36
C THR A 139 4.47 3.23 -5.85
N TYR A 140 4.91 2.12 -5.25
CA TYR A 140 4.36 0.80 -5.45
C TYR A 140 3.76 0.26 -4.15
N THR A 141 2.58 -0.34 -4.24
CA THR A 141 1.87 -0.92 -3.09
C THR A 141 1.27 -2.27 -3.47
N VAL A 142 1.37 -3.25 -2.56
CA VAL A 142 0.82 -4.59 -2.71
C VAL A 142 0.37 -5.14 -1.36
N GLY A 143 -0.70 -5.94 -1.35
CA GLY A 143 -1.26 -6.54 -0.14
C GLY A 143 -2.20 -5.60 0.64
N ASP A 144 -2.55 -5.97 1.87
CA ASP A 144 -3.48 -5.22 2.73
C ASP A 144 -2.76 -4.08 3.47
N ILE A 145 -2.38 -3.05 2.73
CA ILE A 145 -1.76 -1.85 3.28
C ILE A 145 -2.11 -0.61 2.44
N GLU A 146 -2.19 0.54 3.11
CA GLU A 146 -2.36 1.82 2.43
C GLU A 146 -1.07 2.22 1.70
N PRO A 147 -1.17 2.84 0.50
CA PRO A 147 -0.02 3.39 -0.19
C PRO A 147 0.73 4.43 0.63
N LEU A 148 2.05 4.44 0.48
CA LEU A 148 2.90 5.51 0.96
C LEU A 148 2.64 6.79 0.17
N HIS A 149 2.57 7.90 0.89
CA HIS A 149 2.46 9.23 0.32
C HIS A 149 3.26 10.19 1.21
N VAL A 150 4.58 10.23 0.98
CA VAL A 150 5.49 11.18 1.61
C VAL A 150 5.69 12.35 0.65
N ILE A 151 5.47 13.58 1.14
CA ILE A 151 5.66 14.85 0.44
C ILE A 151 6.57 15.71 1.34
N HIS A 152 7.49 16.48 0.75
CA HIS A 152 8.38 17.41 1.46
C HIS A 152 8.10 18.87 1.12
#